data_AF-A0A4V1VG56-F1
#
_entry.id   AF-A0A4V1VG56-F1
#
_cell.length_a   1.000
_cell.length_b   1.000
_cell.length_c   1.000
_cell.angle_alpha   90.00
_cell.angle_beta   90.00
_cell.angle_gamma   90.00
#
_symmetry.space_group_name_H-M   'P 1'
#
loop_
_entity.id
_entity.type
_entity.pdbx_description
1 polymer ?
#
loop_
_entity_poly.entity_id
_entity_poly.type
_entity_poly.pdbx_seq_one_letter_code
_entity_poly.pdbx_strand_id
1 'polypeptide(L)'
;MRLLAPATLLATTFALATLSPAFADEIQGAQFEAGNWVGGAYTDDSGAFSYCYTTVSYQNGQTLWVGLYPNDTLSILLSQPDVKFQPGQKFELWVMMETGVPAIGNGEAWDEAYGGITYNGIQDTVDFLNSGRYLRMLGMGIDDGFDVDGITPALVQAQDCLAKQGGTGVAGKVLGTPGLKTTPKVPDLSKPKTSGIGSGGGLGTRPGGALGTPAPKPQP
;
A
#
# COMPACT_ATOMS: atom_id res chain seq x y z
N MET A 1 71.22 36.93 -24.83
CA MET A 1 70.96 35.83 -23.89
C MET A 1 69.77 36.25 -23.03
N ARG A 2 68.56 35.71 -23.28
CA ARG A 2 67.33 36.06 -22.53
C ARG A 2 66.88 34.84 -21.75
N LEU A 3 66.69 34.98 -20.44
CA LEU A 3 66.12 33.92 -19.61
C LEU A 3 64.58 33.93 -19.75
N LEU A 4 63.99 32.73 -19.78
CA LEU A 4 62.55 32.52 -19.65
C LEU A 4 62.30 31.86 -18.28
N ALA A 5 61.43 32.46 -17.48
CA ALA A 5 60.99 31.90 -16.20
C ALA A 5 59.75 31.01 -16.41
N PRO A 6 59.60 29.89 -15.68
CA PRO A 6 58.42 29.04 -15.76
C PRO A 6 57.28 29.62 -14.92
N ALA A 7 56.09 29.77 -15.51
CA ALA A 7 54.88 30.13 -14.79
C ALA A 7 54.22 28.87 -14.20
N THR A 8 54.12 28.78 -12.88
CA THR A 8 53.52 27.64 -12.18
C THR A 8 52.01 27.81 -12.10
N LEU A 9 51.25 26.96 -12.80
CA LEU A 9 49.78 26.91 -12.72
C LEU A 9 49.34 26.12 -11.47
N LEU A 10 48.65 26.80 -10.55
CA LEU A 10 47.94 26.15 -9.44
C LEU A 10 46.61 25.57 -9.96
N ALA A 11 46.45 24.25 -9.90
CA ALA A 11 45.20 23.58 -10.28
C ALA A 11 44.29 23.45 -9.04
N THR A 12 43.22 24.24 -8.98
CA THR A 12 42.24 24.18 -7.89
C THR A 12 41.27 23.03 -8.13
N THR A 13 41.43 21.91 -7.40
CA THR A 13 40.55 20.74 -7.54
C THR A 13 39.19 20.99 -6.89
N PHE A 14 38.16 21.23 -7.71
CA PHE A 14 36.78 21.38 -7.23
C PHE A 14 36.17 19.98 -6.97
N ALA A 15 35.95 19.63 -5.71
CA ALA A 15 35.30 18.38 -5.34
C ALA A 15 33.78 18.48 -5.59
N LEU A 16 33.33 17.95 -6.73
CA LEU A 16 31.91 17.77 -7.02
C LEU A 16 31.33 16.69 -6.11
N ALA A 17 30.64 17.11 -5.04
CA ALA A 17 29.83 16.22 -4.24
C ALA A 17 28.63 15.74 -5.08
N THR A 18 28.67 14.49 -5.54
CA THR A 18 27.55 13.84 -6.22
C THR A 18 26.45 13.54 -5.21
N LEU A 19 25.53 14.49 -5.05
CA LEU A 19 24.23 14.24 -4.44
C LEU A 19 23.44 13.33 -5.38
N SER A 20 23.57 12.01 -5.19
CA SER A 20 22.66 11.05 -5.80
C SER A 20 21.24 11.35 -5.30
N PRO A 21 20.23 11.45 -6.17
CA PRO A 21 18.85 11.43 -5.71
C PRO A 21 18.60 10.11 -4.98
N ALA A 22 18.12 10.19 -3.75
CA ALA A 22 17.51 9.04 -3.09
C ALA A 22 16.14 8.83 -3.75
N PHE A 23 15.93 7.66 -4.33
CA PHE A 23 14.60 7.26 -4.77
C PHE A 23 13.92 6.51 -3.61
N ALA A 24 12.58 6.44 -3.63
CA ALA A 24 11.83 5.56 -2.75
C ALA A 24 12.27 4.08 -2.91
N ASP A 25 13.19 3.63 -2.05
CA ASP A 25 13.81 2.31 -2.08
C ASP A 25 13.21 1.39 -1.00
N GLU A 26 13.26 0.08 -1.24
CA GLU A 26 12.87 -0.90 -0.21
C GLU A 26 13.96 -1.01 0.87
N ILE A 27 13.55 -0.93 2.13
CA ILE A 27 14.46 -0.99 3.28
C ILE A 27 15.04 -2.40 3.39
N GLN A 28 16.35 -2.53 3.13
CA GLN A 28 17.06 -3.79 3.21
C GLN A 28 16.96 -4.41 4.62
N GLY A 29 16.48 -5.66 4.68
CA GLY A 29 16.28 -6.40 5.93
C GLY A 29 14.93 -6.16 6.60
N ALA A 30 14.04 -5.36 6.01
CA ALA A 30 12.64 -5.22 6.44
C ALA A 30 11.71 -6.28 5.82
N GLN A 31 12.20 -7.06 4.85
CA GLN A 31 11.42 -8.08 4.13
C GLN A 31 10.91 -9.19 5.05
N PHE A 32 9.69 -9.67 4.78
CA PHE A 32 9.06 -10.80 5.47
C PHE A 32 8.16 -11.61 4.54
N GLU A 33 7.86 -12.85 4.96
CA GLU A 33 6.96 -13.77 4.27
C GLU A 33 5.91 -14.32 5.25
N ALA A 34 4.70 -14.56 4.74
CA ALA A 34 3.58 -15.13 5.47
C ALA A 34 2.75 -16.04 4.54
N GLY A 35 3.26 -17.26 4.29
CA GLY A 35 2.65 -18.19 3.34
C GLY A 35 2.88 -17.74 1.89
N ASN A 36 1.81 -17.46 1.17
CA ASN A 36 1.81 -16.90 -0.19
C ASN A 36 1.97 -15.37 -0.23
N TRP A 37 1.93 -14.71 0.92
CA TRP A 37 2.14 -13.27 1.03
C TRP A 37 3.60 -12.94 1.28
N VAL A 38 4.09 -11.91 0.60
CA VAL A 38 5.40 -11.29 0.88
C VAL A 38 5.18 -9.85 1.34
N GLY A 39 6.18 -9.23 1.96
CA GLY A 39 6.07 -7.85 2.41
C GLY A 39 7.40 -7.27 2.84
N GLY A 40 7.39 -5.99 3.18
CA GLY A 40 8.58 -5.21 3.49
C GLY A 40 8.24 -3.78 3.90
N ALA A 41 9.22 -2.89 3.78
CA ALA A 41 9.08 -1.46 4.07
C ALA A 41 9.75 -0.62 2.99
N TYR A 42 9.21 0.57 2.72
CA TYR A 42 9.79 1.53 1.79
C TYR A 42 10.17 2.85 2.48
N THR A 43 11.18 3.53 1.95
CA THR A 43 11.41 4.95 2.22
C THR A 43 10.64 5.84 1.24
N ASP A 44 10.56 7.13 1.55
CA ASP A 44 10.26 8.18 0.59
C ASP A 44 11.55 8.68 -0.10
N ASP A 45 11.41 9.66 -1.01
CA ASP A 45 12.52 10.27 -1.75
C ASP A 45 13.47 11.11 -0.87
N SER A 46 13.16 11.32 0.41
CA SER A 46 14.08 11.90 1.40
C SER A 46 14.91 10.84 2.14
N GLY A 47 14.63 9.56 1.90
CA GLY A 47 15.20 8.42 2.63
C GLY A 47 14.54 8.19 4.00
N ALA A 48 13.44 8.88 4.31
CA ALA A 48 12.68 8.66 5.55
C ALA A 48 11.71 7.48 5.38
N PHE A 49 11.40 6.76 6.46
CA PHE A 49 10.45 5.65 6.42
C PHE A 49 9.04 6.14 6.00
N SER A 50 8.47 5.49 4.99
CA SER A 50 7.21 5.91 4.35
C SER A 50 6.04 4.98 4.71
N TYR A 51 6.20 3.67 4.52
CA TYR A 51 5.17 2.67 4.84
C TYR A 51 5.74 1.25 4.92
N CYS A 52 5.02 0.36 5.62
CA CYS A 52 5.17 -1.08 5.47
C CYS A 52 4.07 -1.62 4.55
N TYR A 53 4.33 -2.76 3.91
CA TYR A 53 3.36 -3.37 3.00
C TYR A 53 3.37 -4.88 3.08
N THR A 54 2.27 -5.49 2.63
CA THR A 54 2.24 -6.89 2.22
C THR A 54 1.47 -7.03 0.91
N THR A 55 1.83 -8.03 0.10
CA THR A 55 1.31 -8.20 -1.24
C THR A 55 1.22 -9.67 -1.61
N VAL A 56 0.28 -9.99 -2.50
CA VAL A 56 0.10 -11.32 -3.08
C VAL A 56 -0.18 -11.18 -4.57
N SER A 57 0.47 -12.03 -5.37
CA SER A 57 0.29 -12.07 -6.83
C SER A 57 -0.45 -13.34 -7.25
N TYR A 58 -1.35 -13.19 -8.22
CA TYR A 58 -2.25 -14.24 -8.70
C TYR A 58 -1.83 -14.74 -10.08
N GLN A 59 -2.23 -15.97 -10.43
CA GLN A 59 -1.83 -16.63 -11.69
C GLN A 59 -2.32 -15.91 -12.96
N ASN A 60 -3.33 -15.04 -12.84
CA ASN A 60 -3.83 -14.19 -13.92
C ASN A 60 -3.01 -12.90 -14.12
N GLY A 61 -1.95 -12.69 -13.33
CA GLY A 61 -1.12 -11.48 -13.38
C GLY A 61 -1.63 -10.33 -12.50
N GLN A 62 -2.76 -10.50 -11.80
CA GLN A 62 -3.22 -9.53 -10.82
C GLN A 62 -2.34 -9.54 -9.58
N THR A 63 -2.21 -8.39 -8.92
CA THR A 63 -1.51 -8.26 -7.64
C THR A 63 -2.35 -7.43 -6.69
N LEU A 64 -2.71 -8.02 -5.54
CA LEU A 64 -3.37 -7.33 -4.43
C LEU A 64 -2.28 -6.89 -3.45
N TRP A 65 -2.25 -5.58 -3.18
CA TRP A 65 -1.24 -4.92 -2.37
C TRP A 65 -1.91 -4.19 -1.21
N VAL A 66 -1.39 -4.36 0.00
CA VAL A 66 -1.90 -3.76 1.22
C VAL A 66 -0.79 -2.97 1.90
N GLY A 67 -0.99 -1.66 2.06
CA GLY A 67 -0.03 -0.74 2.67
C GLY A 67 -0.50 -0.19 4.00
N LEU A 68 0.38 -0.16 5.00
CA LEU A 68 0.13 0.36 6.34
C LEU A 68 1.04 1.57 6.60
N TYR A 69 0.45 2.71 6.91
CA TYR A 69 1.12 4.01 6.95
C TYR A 69 1.27 4.59 8.37
N PRO A 70 2.34 5.35 8.68
CA PRO A 70 2.56 6.00 9.98
C PRO A 70 1.42 6.92 10.44
N ASN A 71 0.65 7.46 9.50
CA ASN A 71 -0.48 8.36 9.76
C ASN A 71 -1.76 7.63 10.24
N ASP A 72 -1.71 6.31 10.47
CA ASP A 72 -2.87 5.46 10.81
C ASP A 72 -3.88 5.34 9.67
N THR A 73 -3.36 5.11 8.46
CA THR A 73 -4.15 4.73 7.29
C THR A 73 -3.70 3.40 6.70
N LEU A 74 -4.63 2.67 6.09
CA LEU A 74 -4.38 1.42 5.39
C LEU A 74 -4.95 1.50 3.98
N SER A 75 -4.13 1.19 2.98
CA SER A 75 -4.51 1.21 1.57
C SER A 75 -4.59 -0.19 0.99
N ILE A 76 -5.69 -0.52 0.32
CA ILE A 76 -5.89 -1.76 -0.44
C ILE A 76 -5.88 -1.39 -1.92
N LEU A 77 -4.85 -1.83 -2.64
CA LEU A 77 -4.64 -1.53 -4.05
C LEU A 77 -4.62 -2.80 -4.88
N LEU A 78 -5.15 -2.70 -6.10
CA LEU A 78 -5.10 -3.74 -7.11
C LEU A 78 -4.28 -3.24 -8.30
N SER A 79 -3.38 -4.09 -8.78
CA SER A 79 -2.87 -4.02 -10.15
C SER A 79 -3.38 -5.20 -10.97
N GLN A 80 -3.64 -4.94 -12.25
CA GLN A 80 -4.05 -5.96 -13.22
C GLN A 80 -3.42 -5.66 -14.59
N PRO A 81 -3.08 -6.68 -15.41
CA PRO A 81 -2.26 -6.46 -16.61
C PRO A 81 -2.93 -5.54 -17.64
N ASP A 82 -4.21 -5.80 -17.92
CA ASP A 82 -4.95 -5.25 -19.08
C ASP A 82 -5.60 -3.89 -18.82
N VAL A 83 -5.50 -3.35 -17.61
CA VAL A 83 -6.00 -2.00 -17.29
C VAL A 83 -4.84 -1.06 -17.03
N LYS A 84 -4.97 0.16 -17.55
CA LYS A 84 -4.12 1.30 -17.23
C LYS A 84 -5.03 2.37 -16.67
N PHE A 85 -4.78 2.79 -15.44
CA PHE A 85 -5.54 3.85 -14.80
C PHE A 85 -4.99 5.22 -15.20
N GLN A 86 -5.75 6.29 -15.02
CA GLN A 86 -5.21 7.65 -15.07
C GLN A 86 -4.83 8.08 -13.64
N PRO A 87 -3.57 8.43 -13.35
CA PRO A 87 -3.17 8.85 -12.00
C PRO A 87 -4.05 9.98 -11.45
N GLY A 88 -4.47 9.86 -10.19
CA GLY A 88 -5.41 10.77 -9.53
C GLY A 88 -6.89 10.60 -9.91
N GLN A 89 -7.22 9.70 -10.85
CA GLN A 89 -8.62 9.38 -11.20
C GLN A 89 -9.34 8.83 -9.98
N LYS A 90 -10.45 9.49 -9.59
CA LYS A 90 -11.34 9.02 -8.53
C LYS A 90 -12.46 8.16 -9.11
N PHE A 91 -12.94 7.22 -8.30
CA PHE A 91 -14.05 6.32 -8.64
C PHE A 91 -14.72 5.81 -7.36
N GLU A 92 -15.92 5.29 -7.49
CA GLU A 92 -16.53 4.51 -6.40
C GLU A 92 -15.95 3.09 -6.42
N LEU A 93 -15.54 2.59 -5.25
CA LEU A 93 -14.97 1.26 -5.06
C LEU A 93 -15.63 0.56 -3.87
N TRP A 94 -16.11 -0.67 -4.04
CA TRP A 94 -16.78 -1.45 -3.01
C TRP A 94 -15.93 -2.69 -2.68
N VAL A 95 -15.29 -2.75 -1.50
CA VAL A 95 -14.43 -3.89 -1.09
C VAL A 95 -15.17 -4.83 -0.13
N MET A 96 -15.52 -6.04 -0.55
CA MET A 96 -16.25 -7.02 0.27
C MET A 96 -15.30 -8.03 0.88
N MET A 97 -15.65 -8.53 2.07
CA MET A 97 -15.26 -9.90 2.45
C MET A 97 -16.38 -10.88 2.07
N GLU A 98 -16.08 -12.18 2.09
CA GLU A 98 -17.00 -13.30 1.83
C GLU A 98 -18.37 -13.15 2.53
N THR A 99 -18.37 -12.59 3.74
CA THR A 99 -19.58 -12.21 4.47
C THR A 99 -19.46 -10.79 5.00
N GLY A 100 -20.60 -10.16 5.35
CA GLY A 100 -20.65 -8.81 5.91
C GLY A 100 -21.14 -7.75 4.93
N VAL A 101 -20.93 -6.48 5.27
CA VAL A 101 -21.46 -5.34 4.50
C VAL A 101 -20.33 -4.73 3.63
N PRO A 102 -20.47 -4.73 2.28
CA PRO A 102 -19.43 -4.36 1.29
C PRO A 102 -18.81 -2.94 1.37
N ALA A 103 -17.50 -2.79 1.35
CA ALA A 103 -16.85 -1.53 1.67
C ALA A 103 -16.91 -0.40 0.63
N ILE A 104 -18.05 0.30 0.54
CA ILE A 104 -18.17 1.50 -0.31
C ILE A 104 -17.18 2.59 0.10
N GLY A 105 -16.38 3.03 -0.86
CA GLY A 105 -15.65 4.28 -0.72
C GLY A 105 -15.15 4.93 -2.00
N ASN A 106 -14.58 6.12 -1.80
CA ASN A 106 -13.90 6.88 -2.83
C ASN A 106 -12.53 6.25 -3.06
N GLY A 107 -12.46 5.41 -4.09
CA GLY A 107 -11.21 4.88 -4.57
C GLY A 107 -10.47 5.87 -5.47
N GLU A 108 -9.18 5.61 -5.64
CA GLU A 108 -8.25 6.42 -6.42
C GLU A 108 -7.23 5.53 -7.16
N ALA A 109 -6.93 5.94 -8.39
CA ALA A 109 -5.78 5.49 -9.15
C ALA A 109 -4.53 6.21 -8.66
N TRP A 110 -3.60 5.47 -8.07
CA TRP A 110 -2.37 6.05 -7.54
C TRP A 110 -1.37 6.33 -8.66
N ASP A 111 -1.24 5.37 -9.56
CA ASP A 111 -0.40 5.44 -10.75
C ASP A 111 -1.13 4.71 -11.92
N GLU A 112 -0.45 4.51 -13.05
CA GLU A 112 -1.04 3.83 -14.21
C GLU A 112 -1.31 2.32 -13.96
N ALA A 113 -0.66 1.71 -12.97
CA ALA A 113 -0.70 0.28 -12.68
C ALA A 113 -1.56 -0.08 -11.46
N TYR A 114 -1.70 0.80 -10.46
CA TYR A 114 -2.41 0.56 -9.20
C TYR A 114 -3.61 1.49 -9.00
N GLY A 115 -4.78 0.89 -8.77
CA GLY A 115 -5.99 1.58 -8.32
C GLY A 115 -6.58 0.88 -7.10
N GLY A 116 -7.15 1.64 -6.18
CA GLY A 116 -7.69 1.06 -4.96
C GLY A 116 -8.29 2.09 -4.02
N ILE A 117 -8.20 1.84 -2.71
CA ILE A 117 -8.85 2.64 -1.68
C ILE A 117 -7.97 2.75 -0.44
N THR A 118 -8.06 3.88 0.26
CA THR A 118 -7.41 4.12 1.55
C THR A 118 -8.46 4.33 2.63
N TYR A 119 -8.32 3.61 3.74
CA TYR A 119 -9.15 3.76 4.94
C TYR A 119 -8.33 4.41 6.07
N ASN A 120 -9.01 5.16 6.93
CA ASN A 120 -8.46 5.61 8.21
C ASN A 120 -8.68 4.53 9.27
N GLY A 121 -7.72 4.35 10.18
CA GLY A 121 -7.78 3.33 11.21
C GLY A 121 -7.25 1.99 10.69
N ILE A 122 -5.97 1.71 10.97
CA ILE A 122 -5.34 0.45 10.58
C ILE A 122 -6.06 -0.73 11.23
N GLN A 123 -6.35 -0.67 12.53
CA GLN A 123 -6.91 -1.83 13.24
C GLN A 123 -8.33 -2.18 12.78
N ASP A 124 -9.22 -1.19 12.61
CA ASP A 124 -10.58 -1.43 12.09
C ASP A 124 -10.56 -2.05 10.69
N THR A 125 -9.58 -1.65 9.87
CA THR A 125 -9.40 -2.19 8.50
C THR A 125 -8.79 -3.59 8.52
N VAL A 126 -7.84 -3.86 9.43
CA VAL A 126 -7.27 -5.20 9.66
C VAL A 126 -8.34 -6.16 10.19
N ASP A 127 -9.17 -5.73 11.14
CA ASP A 127 -10.30 -6.52 11.66
C ASP A 127 -11.34 -6.82 10.58
N PHE A 128 -11.62 -5.86 9.69
CA PHE A 128 -12.42 -6.08 8.50
C PHE A 128 -11.79 -7.14 7.57
N LEU A 129 -10.51 -7.00 7.22
CA LEU A 129 -9.79 -7.95 6.36
C LEU A 129 -9.68 -9.37 6.96
N ASN A 130 -9.60 -9.47 8.29
CA ASN A 130 -9.57 -10.75 9.01
C ASN A 130 -10.94 -11.43 9.13
N SER A 131 -12.03 -10.82 8.65
CA SER A 131 -13.39 -11.35 8.79
C SER A 131 -13.79 -12.42 7.76
N GLY A 132 -12.95 -12.69 6.76
CA GLY A 132 -13.23 -13.71 5.72
C GLY A 132 -11.98 -14.12 4.94
N ARG A 133 -12.13 -15.11 4.05
CA ARG A 133 -11.02 -15.65 3.22
C ARG A 133 -11.04 -15.18 1.77
N TYR A 134 -12.16 -14.61 1.33
CA TYR A 134 -12.31 -14.00 0.01
C TYR A 134 -12.55 -12.50 0.14
N LEU A 135 -11.70 -11.70 -0.49
CA LEU A 135 -11.87 -10.26 -0.66
C LEU A 135 -12.35 -9.98 -2.08
N ARG A 136 -13.31 -9.08 -2.29
CA ARG A 136 -13.79 -8.76 -3.64
C ARG A 136 -13.89 -7.26 -3.85
N MET A 137 -13.34 -6.76 -4.95
CA MET A 137 -13.32 -5.33 -5.28
C MET A 137 -14.25 -5.07 -6.46
N LEU A 138 -15.15 -4.09 -6.33
CA LEU A 138 -16.05 -3.63 -7.39
C LEU A 138 -15.84 -2.15 -7.67
N GLY A 139 -15.69 -1.75 -8.93
CA GLY A 139 -15.49 -0.35 -9.31
C GLY A 139 -14.40 -0.24 -10.39
N MET A 140 -14.22 0.91 -11.04
CA MET A 140 -13.26 1.06 -12.16
C MET A 140 -13.46 0.13 -13.39
N GLY A 141 -14.56 -0.64 -13.46
CA GLY A 141 -14.68 -1.76 -14.40
C GLY A 141 -14.01 -3.07 -13.93
N ILE A 142 -13.49 -3.09 -12.70
CA ILE A 142 -13.09 -4.28 -11.95
C ILE A 142 -14.34 -4.88 -11.26
N ASP A 143 -14.46 -6.20 -11.36
CA ASP A 143 -15.28 -7.03 -10.47
C ASP A 143 -14.53 -8.34 -10.22
N ASP A 144 -13.53 -8.27 -9.34
CA ASP A 144 -12.61 -9.38 -9.07
C ASP A 144 -12.68 -9.84 -7.62
N GLY A 145 -12.69 -11.17 -7.47
CA GLY A 145 -12.59 -11.87 -6.21
C GLY A 145 -11.18 -12.43 -6.02
N PHE A 146 -10.58 -12.09 -4.89
CA PHE A 146 -9.24 -12.45 -4.45
C PHE A 146 -9.34 -13.47 -3.33
N ASP A 147 -8.70 -14.63 -3.51
CA ASP A 147 -8.40 -15.53 -2.40
C ASP A 147 -7.32 -14.85 -1.54
N VAL A 148 -7.69 -14.46 -0.33
CA VAL A 148 -6.82 -13.78 0.63
C VAL A 148 -6.45 -14.69 1.80
N ASP A 149 -6.48 -16.01 1.59
CA ASP A 149 -5.88 -16.95 2.54
C ASP A 149 -4.43 -16.53 2.86
N GLY A 150 -4.05 -16.60 4.14
CA GLY A 150 -2.77 -16.09 4.63
C GLY A 150 -2.73 -14.58 4.93
N ILE A 151 -3.75 -13.78 4.62
CA ILE A 151 -3.72 -12.33 4.87
C ILE A 151 -3.57 -11.99 6.36
N THR A 152 -4.18 -12.74 7.27
CA THR A 152 -4.10 -12.49 8.71
C THR A 152 -2.67 -12.51 9.26
N PRO A 153 -1.86 -13.59 9.10
CA PRO A 153 -0.46 -13.56 9.51
C PRO A 153 0.37 -12.53 8.72
N ALA A 154 0.02 -12.24 7.46
CA ALA A 154 0.70 -11.22 6.66
C ALA A 154 0.49 -9.80 7.22
N LEU A 155 -0.74 -9.45 7.61
CA LEU A 155 -1.08 -8.20 8.26
C LEU A 155 -0.41 -8.07 9.63
N VAL A 156 -0.31 -9.15 10.41
CA VAL A 156 0.47 -9.15 11.66
C VAL A 156 1.93 -8.78 11.40
N GLN A 157 2.59 -9.39 10.40
CA GLN A 157 3.97 -9.03 10.04
C GLN A 157 4.09 -7.58 9.52
N ALA A 158 3.10 -7.09 8.77
CA ALA A 158 3.06 -5.69 8.31
C ALA A 158 2.87 -4.70 9.45
N GLN A 159 2.05 -5.02 10.46
CA GLN A 159 1.88 -4.24 11.69
C GLN A 159 3.17 -4.24 12.53
N ASP A 160 3.82 -5.39 12.66
CA ASP A 160 5.11 -5.56 13.32
C ASP A 160 6.22 -4.74 12.65
N CYS A 161 6.26 -4.76 11.31
CA CYS A 161 7.11 -3.92 10.49
C CYS A 161 6.85 -2.44 10.78
N LEU A 162 5.58 -2.02 10.75
CA LEU A 162 5.19 -0.62 10.97
C LEU A 162 5.56 -0.14 12.39
N ALA A 163 5.42 -0.99 13.40
CA ALA A 163 5.85 -0.70 14.77
C ALA A 163 7.39 -0.60 14.91
N LYS A 164 8.14 -1.42 14.18
CA LYS A 164 9.62 -1.40 14.17
C LYS A 164 10.17 -0.15 13.46
N GLN A 165 9.61 0.21 12.30
CA GLN A 165 10.12 1.29 11.45
C GLN A 165 9.52 2.67 11.78
N GLY A 166 8.24 2.73 12.16
CA GLY A 166 7.52 3.98 12.46
C GLY A 166 7.84 4.61 13.83
N GLY A 167 8.63 3.93 14.65
CA GLY A 167 9.03 4.40 15.97
C GLY A 167 7.90 4.44 17.01
N THR A 168 8.20 5.02 18.18
CA THR A 168 7.37 4.93 19.39
C THR A 168 5.98 5.56 19.25
N GLY A 169 5.81 6.55 18.37
CA GLY A 169 4.52 7.21 18.13
C GLY A 169 3.52 6.37 17.34
N VAL A 170 4.01 5.43 16.52
CA VAL A 170 3.16 4.58 15.65
C VAL A 170 2.80 3.28 16.36
N ALA A 171 3.74 2.66 17.07
CA ALA A 171 3.51 1.42 17.81
C ALA A 171 2.32 1.51 18.78
N GLY A 172 2.12 2.64 19.45
CA GLY A 172 1.00 2.87 20.38
C GLY A 172 -0.38 2.99 19.74
N LYS A 173 -0.47 3.23 18.42
CA LYS A 173 -1.74 3.18 17.67
C LYS A 173 -2.02 1.81 17.08
N VAL A 174 -0.98 1.14 16.58
CA VAL A 174 -1.08 -0.17 15.91
C VAL A 174 -1.35 -1.29 16.92
N LEU A 175 -0.73 -1.24 18.11
CA LEU A 175 -0.81 -2.29 19.13
C LEU A 175 -1.94 -2.03 20.15
N GLY A 176 -3.15 -1.70 19.67
CA GLY A 176 -4.30 -1.38 20.52
C GLY A 176 -4.56 -2.46 21.57
N THR A 177 -4.52 -2.09 22.86
CA THR A 177 -4.76 -3.00 23.98
C THR A 177 -6.09 -3.74 23.82
N PRO A 178 -6.20 -5.07 24.11
CA PRO A 178 -7.46 -5.81 24.03
C PRO A 178 -8.53 -5.32 25.03
N GLY A 179 -9.21 -4.23 24.68
CA GLY A 179 -10.28 -3.61 25.46
C GLY A 179 -11.63 -4.28 25.23
N LEU A 180 -12.38 -4.52 26.32
CA LEU A 180 -13.68 -5.18 26.25
C LEU A 180 -14.66 -4.47 25.31
N LYS A 181 -15.40 -5.29 24.55
CA LYS A 181 -16.54 -4.89 23.72
C LYS A 181 -17.51 -3.98 24.48
N THR A 182 -17.86 -2.85 23.88
CA THR A 182 -19.20 -2.27 24.01
C THR A 182 -19.83 -2.21 22.63
N THR A 183 -21.03 -2.76 22.48
CA THR A 183 -21.75 -2.84 21.20
C THR A 183 -22.11 -1.44 20.69
N PRO A 184 -21.69 -1.03 19.48
CA PRO A 184 -22.04 0.27 18.92
C PRO A 184 -23.56 0.41 18.70
N LYS A 185 -24.11 1.53 19.17
CA LYS A 185 -25.53 1.88 19.02
C LYS A 185 -25.75 2.54 17.64
N VAL A 186 -26.71 2.03 16.87
CA VAL A 186 -27.03 2.47 15.50
C VAL A 186 -27.35 3.98 15.44
N PRO A 187 -26.58 4.79 14.67
CA PRO A 187 -26.88 6.22 14.45
C PRO A 187 -27.70 6.51 13.18
N ASP A 188 -28.37 7.66 13.19
CA ASP A 188 -29.32 8.18 12.18
C ASP A 188 -28.69 8.49 10.80
N LEU A 189 -29.49 8.36 9.73
CA LEU A 189 -29.07 8.37 8.31
C LEU A 189 -29.40 9.68 7.57
N SER A 190 -29.15 10.83 8.17
CA SER A 190 -29.62 12.14 7.66
C SER A 190 -28.52 13.08 7.10
N LYS A 191 -27.27 12.63 6.91
CA LYS A 191 -26.16 13.46 6.36
C LYS A 191 -25.23 12.69 5.41
N PRO A 192 -24.56 13.36 4.44
CA PRO A 192 -23.73 12.70 3.42
C PRO A 192 -22.55 11.95 4.04
N LYS A 193 -22.30 10.71 3.61
CA LYS A 193 -21.32 9.84 4.23
C LYS A 193 -19.96 9.92 3.55
N THR A 194 -18.93 10.15 4.36
CA THR A 194 -17.58 9.66 4.10
C THR A 194 -17.59 8.14 3.98
N SER A 195 -16.76 7.64 3.08
CA SER A 195 -16.51 6.23 2.78
C SER A 195 -16.24 5.39 4.04
N GLY A 196 -17.23 4.58 4.42
CA GLY A 196 -17.17 3.59 5.49
C GLY A 196 -17.92 2.35 5.04
N ILE A 197 -17.54 1.18 5.54
CA ILE A 197 -17.70 -0.04 4.76
C ILE A 197 -19.17 -0.57 4.71
N GLY A 198 -19.93 -0.42 3.59
CA GLY A 198 -21.22 -1.16 3.38
C GLY A 198 -22.12 -0.96 2.10
N SER A 199 -22.26 -1.98 1.21
CA SER A 199 -23.31 -2.38 0.16
C SER A 199 -22.76 -2.73 -1.27
N GLY A 200 -23.30 -3.76 -1.99
CA GLY A 200 -22.51 -4.63 -2.94
C GLY A 200 -23.18 -5.29 -4.19
N GLY A 201 -22.38 -6.04 -4.99
CA GLY A 201 -22.73 -6.85 -6.20
C GLY A 201 -22.22 -6.28 -7.56
N GLY A 202 -21.86 -7.02 -8.64
CA GLY A 202 -22.22 -8.40 -9.06
C GLY A 202 -21.71 -8.86 -10.48
N LEU A 203 -20.79 -9.85 -10.52
CA LEU A 203 -20.48 -10.92 -11.51
C LEU A 203 -20.00 -10.58 -12.96
N GLY A 204 -18.73 -10.96 -13.25
CA GLY A 204 -18.14 -11.11 -14.61
C GLY A 204 -16.93 -12.07 -14.62
N THR A 205 -16.52 -12.67 -15.76
CA THR A 205 -15.65 -13.88 -15.77
C THR A 205 -14.38 -13.88 -16.64
N ARG A 206 -13.20 -14.03 -15.99
CA ARG A 206 -12.06 -14.96 -16.32
C ARG A 206 -11.24 -14.69 -17.63
N PRO A 207 -10.17 -15.51 -17.91
CA PRO A 207 -8.74 -15.47 -17.51
C PRO A 207 -7.81 -14.78 -18.56
N GLY A 208 -6.50 -14.52 -18.39
CA GLY A 208 -5.51 -14.76 -17.33
C GLY A 208 -4.15 -15.27 -17.88
N GLY A 209 -2.99 -14.81 -17.37
CA GLY A 209 -1.69 -15.44 -17.70
C GLY A 209 -0.37 -14.79 -17.22
N ALA A 210 0.43 -15.61 -16.53
CA ALA A 210 1.90 -15.60 -16.39
C ALA A 210 2.62 -14.54 -15.51
N LEU A 211 3.60 -15.03 -14.73
CA LEU A 211 4.33 -14.29 -13.69
C LEU A 211 5.46 -13.39 -14.21
N GLY A 212 5.65 -12.25 -13.54
CA GLY A 212 6.83 -11.39 -13.58
C GLY A 212 7.09 -10.75 -12.21
N THR A 213 8.33 -10.39 -11.92
CA THR A 213 8.76 -9.79 -10.64
C THR A 213 8.14 -8.40 -10.37
N PRO A 214 7.95 -7.99 -9.10
CA PRO A 214 7.31 -6.71 -8.77
C PRO A 214 8.03 -5.48 -9.35
N ALA A 215 7.26 -4.51 -9.82
CA ALA A 215 7.77 -3.22 -10.31
C ALA A 215 7.90 -2.20 -9.15
N PRO A 216 8.85 -1.26 -9.21
CA PRO A 216 8.96 -0.16 -8.24
C PRO A 216 7.75 0.78 -8.28
N LYS A 217 7.43 1.38 -7.14
CA LYS A 217 6.25 2.23 -6.95
C LYS A 217 6.63 3.72 -6.96
N PRO A 218 6.10 4.56 -7.88
CA PRO A 218 6.33 6.00 -7.86
C PRO A 218 5.37 6.74 -6.90
N GLN A 219 5.81 7.88 -6.38
CA GLN A 219 4.99 8.84 -5.63
C GLN A 219 4.54 10.03 -6.54
N PRO A 220 3.58 10.87 -6.10
CA PRO A 220 2.81 11.78 -6.99
C PRO A 220 3.56 13.02 -7.51
#